data_AF-A0AB37WKA4-F1
#
_entry.id   AF-A0AB37WKA4-F1
#
_cell.length_a   1.000
_cell.length_b   1.000
_cell.length_c   1.000
_cell.angle_alpha   90.00
_cell.angle_beta   90.00
_cell.angle_gamma   90.00
#
_symmetry.space_group_name_H-M   'P 1'
#
loop_
_entity.id
_entity.type
_entity.pdbx_description
1 polymer ?
#
loop_
_entity_poly.entity_id
_entity_poly.type
_entity_poly.pdbx_seq_one_letter_code
_entity_poly.pdbx_strand_id
1 'polypeptide(L)'
;MLQLQPLALQIFFQVTTATRALQRLAGMEVPTFKFDAASFQDLYTQIDQALECFEKARPEAFEGKEDMPVVIDVPNMWHFDLNGLTYLQEFVLPNL
;
A
#
# COMPACT_ATOMS: atom_id res chain seq x y z
N MET A 1 3.95 24.45 8.39
CA MET A 1 4.33 24.32 6.97
C MET A 1 4.71 22.87 6.77
N LEU A 2 3.95 22.10 5.97
CA LEU A 2 4.32 20.71 5.67
C LEU A 2 5.56 20.75 4.76
N GLN A 3 6.72 20.34 5.28
CA GLN A 3 7.91 20.16 4.45
C GLN A 3 7.74 18.88 3.60
N LEU A 4 8.12 18.96 2.32
CA LEU A 4 8.23 17.79 1.45
C LEU A 4 9.23 16.80 2.06
N GLN A 5 8.82 15.55 2.17
CA GLN A 5 9.64 14.50 2.77
C GLN A 5 10.76 14.06 1.81
N PRO A 6 11.84 13.42 2.31
CA PRO A 6 12.90 12.88 1.46
C PRO A 6 12.35 11.87 0.43
N LEU A 7 12.95 11.84 -0.76
CA LEU A 7 12.53 10.97 -1.86
C LEU A 7 12.43 9.49 -1.44
N ALA A 8 13.41 9.00 -0.68
CA ALA A 8 13.40 7.63 -0.18
C ALA A 8 12.17 7.33 0.70
N LEU A 9 11.74 8.29 1.51
CA LEU A 9 10.55 8.14 2.36
C LEU A 9 9.27 8.15 1.53
N GLN A 10 9.21 9.01 0.50
CA GLN A 10 8.10 9.02 -0.44
C GLN A 10 7.96 7.68 -1.17
N ILE A 11 9.05 7.15 -1.74
CA ILE A 11 9.03 5.85 -2.44
C ILE A 11 8.63 4.73 -1.48
N PHE A 12 9.19 4.71 -0.26
CA PHE A 12 8.80 3.74 0.76
C PHE A 12 7.30 3.77 1.06
N PHE A 13 6.70 4.96 1.21
CA PHE A 13 5.25 5.07 1.39
C PHE A 13 4.46 4.60 0.17
N GLN A 14 4.94 4.87 -1.04
CA GLN A 14 4.25 4.45 -2.26
C GLN A 14 4.22 2.92 -2.42
N VAL A 15 5.36 2.25 -2.30
CA VAL A 15 5.43 0.79 -2.44
C VAL A 15 4.64 0.08 -1.33
N THR A 16 4.67 0.62 -0.10
CA THR A 16 3.93 0.04 1.03
C THR A 16 2.42 0.26 0.91
N THR A 17 1.96 1.45 0.51
CA THR A 17 0.54 1.74 0.31
C THR A 17 -0.03 0.85 -0.81
N ALA A 18 0.67 0.77 -1.94
CA ALA A 18 0.26 -0.04 -3.09
C ALA A 18 0.14 -1.54 -2.73
N THR A 19 1.18 -2.12 -2.11
CA THR A 19 1.17 -3.55 -1.76
C THR A 19 0.25 -3.91 -0.59
N ARG A 20 0.01 -2.98 0.36
CA ARG A 20 -1.02 -3.16 1.39
C ARG A 20 -2.43 -3.20 0.81
N ALA A 21 -2.69 -2.52 -0.30
CA ALA A 21 -3.96 -2.63 -1.01
C ALA A 21 -4.16 -4.06 -1.55
N LEU A 22 -3.14 -4.64 -2.18
CA LEU A 22 -3.16 -6.06 -2.61
C LEU A 22 -3.37 -7.01 -1.42
N GLN A 23 -2.67 -6.78 -0.32
CA GLN A 23 -2.81 -7.61 0.88
C GLN A 23 -4.24 -7.58 1.44
N ARG A 24 -4.82 -6.40 1.60
CA ARG A 24 -6.14 -6.24 2.24
C ARG A 24 -7.29 -6.65 1.33
N LEU A 25 -7.26 -6.25 0.05
CA LEU A 25 -8.38 -6.46 -0.88
C LEU A 25 -8.32 -7.81 -1.58
N ALA A 26 -7.12 -8.26 -1.96
CA ALA A 26 -6.92 -9.53 -2.67
C ALA A 26 -6.39 -10.67 -1.79
N GLY A 27 -6.14 -10.42 -0.48
CA GLY A 27 -5.65 -11.44 0.44
C GLY A 27 -4.24 -11.97 0.09
N MET A 28 -3.46 -11.21 -0.67
CA MET A 28 -2.15 -11.63 -1.14
C MET A 28 -1.10 -11.52 -0.03
N GLU A 29 -0.18 -12.48 0.02
CA GLU A 29 1.07 -12.32 0.78
C GLU A 29 1.98 -11.35 0.03
N VAL A 30 2.41 -10.29 0.69
CA VAL A 30 3.29 -9.25 0.15
C VAL A 30 4.53 -9.09 1.03
N PRO A 31 5.70 -8.74 0.48
CA PRO A 31 6.90 -8.54 1.28
C PRO A 31 6.73 -7.38 2.26
N THR A 32 7.41 -7.46 3.40
CA THR A 32 7.53 -6.33 4.32
C THR A 32 8.66 -5.42 3.86
N PHE A 33 8.32 -4.22 3.39
CA PHE A 33 9.30 -3.20 3.03
C PHE A 33 9.89 -2.53 4.28
N LYS A 34 11.12 -2.03 4.15
CA LYS A 34 11.81 -1.25 5.19
C LYS A 34 12.22 0.13 4.64
N PHE A 35 12.30 1.10 5.54
CA PHE A 35 12.81 2.44 5.22
C PHE A 35 14.32 2.51 5.49
N ASP A 36 15.10 1.86 4.62
CA ASP A 36 16.56 1.72 4.75
C ASP A 36 17.32 1.88 3.42
N ALA A 37 16.65 2.31 2.34
CA ALA A 37 17.27 2.58 1.05
C ALA A 37 18.33 3.69 1.16
N ALA A 38 19.57 3.38 0.74
CA ALA A 38 20.71 4.28 0.82
C ALA A 38 21.23 4.70 -0.56
N SER A 39 20.70 4.11 -1.63
CA SER A 39 21.08 4.37 -3.01
C SER A 39 19.87 4.35 -3.95
N PHE A 40 20.03 4.89 -5.16
CA PHE A 40 19.01 4.75 -6.21
C PHE A 40 18.75 3.29 -6.56
N GLN A 41 19.78 2.44 -6.53
CA GLN A 41 19.61 1.02 -6.80
C GLN A 41 18.67 0.35 -5.79
N ASP A 42 18.79 0.69 -4.50
CA ASP A 42 17.89 0.18 -3.46
C ASP A 42 16.45 0.65 -3.70
N LEU A 43 16.26 1.91 -4.12
CA LEU A 43 14.94 2.45 -4.45
C LEU A 43 14.30 1.71 -5.63
N TYR A 44 15.06 1.46 -6.70
CA TYR A 44 14.58 0.65 -7.83
C TYR A 44 14.25 -0.77 -7.40
N THR A 45 15.08 -1.40 -6.56
CA THR A 45 14.78 -2.73 -6.02
C THR A 45 13.47 -2.77 -5.24
N GLN A 46 13.14 -1.75 -4.44
CA GLN A 46 11.84 -1.69 -3.76
C GLN A 46 10.67 -1.55 -4.76
N ILE A 47 10.86 -0.77 -5.82
CA ILE A 47 9.84 -0.61 -6.88
C ILE A 47 9.63 -1.94 -7.62
N ASP A 48 10.71 -2.62 -8.02
CA ASP A 48 10.64 -3.90 -8.72
C ASP A 48 9.93 -4.97 -7.88
N GLN A 49 10.23 -5.05 -6.58
CA GLN A 49 9.53 -5.95 -5.65
C GLN A 49 8.03 -5.66 -5.55
N ALA A 50 7.64 -4.38 -5.58
CA ALA A 50 6.23 -4.00 -5.60
C ALA A 50 5.57 -4.41 -6.93
N LEU A 51 6.23 -4.15 -8.06
CA LEU A 51 5.74 -4.55 -9.39
C LEU A 51 5.56 -6.07 -9.50
N GLU A 52 6.49 -6.87 -8.99
CA GLU A 52 6.37 -8.34 -8.93
C GLU A 52 5.12 -8.80 -8.15
N CYS A 53 4.66 -8.03 -7.17
CA CYS A 53 3.41 -8.33 -6.47
C CYS A 53 2.21 -8.06 -7.37
N PHE A 54 2.21 -6.94 -8.11
CA PHE A 54 1.13 -6.60 -9.05
C PHE A 54 1.07 -7.55 -10.25
N GLU A 55 2.20 -8.04 -10.74
CA GLU A 55 2.23 -9.05 -11.82
C GLU A 55 1.59 -10.38 -11.40
N LYS A 56 1.60 -10.71 -10.10
CA LYS A 56 0.97 -11.91 -9.54
C LYS A 56 -0.50 -11.69 -9.19
N ALA A 57 -0.96 -10.44 -9.14
CA ALA A 57 -2.34 -10.12 -8.79
C ALA A 57 -3.27 -10.54 -9.92
N ARG A 58 -4.39 -11.16 -9.57
CA ARG A 58 -5.40 -11.61 -10.53
C ARG A 58 -6.73 -10.91 -10.27
N PRO A 59 -7.45 -10.41 -11.30
CA PRO A 59 -8.69 -9.67 -11.11
C PRO A 59 -9.73 -10.41 -10.25
N GLU A 60 -9.80 -11.75 -10.37
CA GLU A 60 -10.75 -12.60 -9.66
C GLU A 60 -10.55 -12.54 -8.13
N ALA A 61 -9.36 -12.15 -7.65
CA ALA A 61 -9.10 -11.98 -6.22
C ALA A 61 -9.85 -10.78 -5.61
N PHE A 62 -10.33 -9.85 -6.44
CA PHE A 62 -11.02 -8.62 -6.03
C PHE A 62 -12.54 -8.69 -6.20
N GLU A 63 -13.08 -9.73 -6.84
CA GLU A 63 -14.52 -9.87 -7.08
C GLU A 63 -15.30 -10.00 -5.76
N GLY A 64 -16.36 -9.18 -5.61
CA GLY A 64 -17.23 -9.20 -4.43
C GLY A 64 -16.59 -8.64 -3.16
N LYS A 65 -15.49 -7.89 -3.29
CA LYS A 65 -14.76 -7.29 -2.16
C LYS A 65 -15.19 -5.85 -1.86
N GLU A 66 -16.12 -5.29 -2.61
CA GLU A 66 -16.57 -3.90 -2.47
C GLU A 66 -17.06 -3.60 -1.05
N ASP A 67 -17.83 -4.51 -0.46
CA ASP A 67 -18.41 -4.38 0.88
C ASP A 67 -17.59 -5.06 1.99
N MET A 68 -16.41 -5.61 1.69
CA MET A 68 -15.61 -6.29 2.72
C MET A 68 -15.13 -5.28 3.77
N PRO A 69 -15.15 -5.62 5.08
CA PRO A 69 -14.66 -4.71 6.10
C PRO A 69 -13.13 -4.56 6.02
N VAL A 70 -12.65 -3.32 6.09
CA VAL A 70 -11.24 -2.95 6.13
C VAL A 70 -11.02 -2.00 7.30
N VAL A 71 -10.38 -2.51 8.35
CA VAL A 71 -10.03 -1.72 9.53
C VAL A 71 -8.57 -1.26 9.46
N ILE A 72 -8.35 0.04 9.61
CA ILE A 72 -7.02 0.63 9.76
C ILE A 72 -6.96 1.23 11.16
N ASP A 73 -6.15 0.61 12.02
CA ASP A 73 -5.97 1.08 13.39
C ASP A 73 -4.51 1.44 13.63
N VAL A 74 -4.28 2.72 13.94
CA VAL A 74 -3.00 3.25 14.37
C VAL A 74 -3.19 3.73 15.82
N PRO A 75 -2.69 2.97 16.81
CA PRO A 75 -2.92 3.27 18.22
C PRO A 75 -2.59 4.72 18.58
N ASN A 76 -3.52 5.37 19.30
CA ASN A 76 -3.43 6.77 19.74
C ASN A 76 -3.33 7.81 18.60
N MET A 77 -3.62 7.43 17.36
CA MET A 77 -3.52 8.32 16.21
C MET A 77 -4.81 8.34 15.41
N TRP A 78 -5.09 7.28 14.64
CA TRP A 78 -6.26 7.20 13.75
C TRP A 78 -6.88 5.82 13.77
N HIS A 79 -8.20 5.78 13.68
CA HIS A 79 -8.99 4.56 13.49
C HIS A 79 -9.96 4.79 12.31
N PHE A 80 -9.89 3.93 11.31
CA PHE A 80 -10.80 3.93 10.17
C PHE A 80 -11.49 2.57 10.05
N ASP A 81 -12.81 2.61 9.94
CA ASP A 81 -13.65 1.46 9.60
C ASP A 81 -14.28 1.75 8.23
N LEU A 82 -13.80 1.05 7.20
CA LEU A 82 -14.14 1.28 5.80
C LEU A 82 -14.62 -0.03 5.18
N ASN A 83 -15.38 0.07 4.08
CA ASN A 83 -15.53 -1.08 3.19
C ASN A 83 -14.39 -1.12 2.15
N GLY A 84 -14.27 -2.21 1.40
CA GLY A 84 -13.19 -2.41 0.43
C GLY A 84 -13.16 -1.35 -0.66
N LEU A 85 -14.32 -0.92 -1.16
CA LEU A 85 -14.43 0.09 -2.21
C LEU A 85 -13.99 1.48 -1.71
N THR A 86 -14.50 1.91 -0.55
CA THR A 86 -14.12 3.18 0.10
C THR A 86 -12.65 3.16 0.50
N TYR A 87 -12.13 2.05 1.01
CA TYR A 87 -10.71 1.90 1.29
C TYR A 87 -9.85 2.15 0.04
N LEU A 88 -10.22 1.58 -1.11
CA LEU A 88 -9.49 1.81 -2.34
C LEU A 88 -9.62 3.26 -2.83
N GLN A 89 -10.84 3.76 -2.97
CA GLN A 89 -11.14 5.04 -3.63
C GLN A 89 -10.81 6.26 -2.77
N GLU A 90 -11.04 6.20 -1.46
CA GLU A 90 -10.94 7.34 -0.56
C GLU A 90 -9.71 7.29 0.36
N PHE A 91 -9.08 6.12 0.53
CA PHE A 91 -7.85 6.00 1.31
C PHE A 91 -6.62 5.68 0.45
N VAL A 92 -6.61 4.60 -0.34
CA VAL A 92 -5.41 4.19 -1.09
C VAL A 92 -5.11 5.15 -2.22
N LEU A 93 -6.03 5.37 -3.16
CA LEU A 93 -5.79 6.20 -4.35
C LEU A 93 -5.43 7.66 -4.03
N PRO A 94 -6.02 8.33 -3.02
CA PRO A 94 -5.62 9.69 -2.67
C PRO A 94 -4.26 9.80 -1.98
N ASN A 95 -3.75 8.71 -1.39
CA ASN A 95 -2.44 8.66 -0.74
C ASN A 95 -1.34 8.07 -1.66
N LEU A 96 -1.69 7.67 -2.88
CA LEU A 96 -0.77 7.21 -3.91
C LEU A 96 -0.33 8.38 -4.78
#